data_AF-A0A4P7BPD6-F1
#
_entry.id   AF-A0A4P7BPD6-F1
#
_cell.length_a   1.000
_cell.length_b   1.000
_cell.length_c   1.000
_cell.angle_alpha   90.00
_cell.angle_beta   90.00
_cell.angle_gamma   90.00
#
_symmetry.space_group_name_H-M   'P 1'
#
loop_
_entity.id
_entity.type
_entity.pdbx_description
1 polymer ?
#
loop_
_entity_poly.entity_id
_entity_poly.type
_entity_poly.pdbx_seq_one_letter_code
_entity_poly.pdbx_strand_id
1 'polypeptide(L)'
;MPIAVIMQRRTPTHRWADESWAAVGIVRDGGDLAPVQTLSESLDRDHYLVSGLELELYPDENDGYFENFMAPESKVFVLWRMQDGRAMPVRASVSYVEGTRMFDSGENADGVAMPPEVQAWLQAYLQAHYQPKPRRGRQHG
;
A
#
# COMPACT_ATOMS: atom_id res chain seq x y z
N MET A 1 8.04 -2.69 9.67
CA MET A 1 7.20 -1.62 10.27
C MET A 1 5.74 -2.07 10.25
N PRO A 2 5.13 -2.33 11.41
CA PRO A 2 3.74 -2.75 11.51
C PRO A 2 2.77 -1.68 11.00
N ILE A 3 1.79 -2.10 10.21
CA ILE A 3 0.74 -1.24 9.66
C ILE A 3 -0.62 -1.94 9.74
N ALA A 4 -1.65 -1.12 9.71
CA ALA A 4 -3.00 -1.55 9.42
C ALA A 4 -3.53 -0.82 8.18
N VAL A 5 -4.38 -1.51 7.43
CA VAL A 5 -4.98 -1.01 6.19
C VAL A 5 -6.45 -0.73 6.43
N ILE A 6 -6.89 0.45 6.02
CA ILE A 6 -8.31 0.79 5.96
C ILE A 6 -8.84 0.30 4.61
N MET A 7 -9.72 -0.68 4.67
CA MET A 7 -10.46 -1.20 3.54
C MET A 7 -11.82 -0.52 3.46
N GLN A 8 -12.30 -0.31 2.24
CA GLN A 8 -13.60 0.26 1.96
C GLN A 8 -14.40 -0.74 1.12
N ARG A 9 -15.66 -0.93 1.51
CA ARG A 9 -16.68 -1.64 0.73
C ARG A 9 -17.67 -0.60 0.21
N ARG A 10 -18.00 -0.64 -1.08
CA ARG A 10 -19.06 0.18 -1.68
C ARG A 10 -20.13 -0.72 -2.24
N THR A 11 -21.33 -0.60 -1.70
CA THR A 11 -22.53 -1.24 -2.23
C THR A 11 -23.18 -0.28 -3.22
N PRO A 12 -23.30 -0.63 -4.50
CA PRO A 12 -23.89 0.29 -5.46
C PRO A 12 -25.38 0.50 -5.22
N THR A 13 -25.83 1.73 -5.47
CA THR A 13 -27.24 2.10 -5.37
C THR A 13 -28.07 1.68 -6.60
N HIS A 14 -27.41 1.23 -7.68
CA HIS A 14 -28.05 0.77 -8.91
C HIS A 14 -27.97 -0.76 -9.08
N ARG A 15 -29.09 -1.36 -9.48
CA ARG A 15 -29.31 -2.83 -9.62
C ARG A 15 -28.38 -3.60 -10.57
N TRP A 16 -27.46 -2.92 -11.27
CA TRP A 16 -26.55 -3.52 -12.25
C TRP A 16 -25.08 -3.26 -11.94
N ALA A 17 -24.79 -2.63 -10.81
CA ALA A 17 -23.43 -2.41 -10.38
C ALA A 17 -23.10 -3.43 -9.28
N ASP A 18 -21.93 -4.03 -9.40
CA ASP A 18 -21.41 -4.99 -8.43
C ASP A 18 -20.74 -4.26 -7.26
N GLU A 19 -20.77 -4.90 -6.11
CA GLU A 19 -20.03 -4.48 -4.94
C GLU A 19 -18.54 -4.26 -5.28
N SER A 20 -18.00 -3.12 -4.86
CA SER A 20 -16.60 -2.79 -5.09
C SER A 20 -15.85 -2.62 -3.78
N TRP A 21 -14.59 -3.05 -3.80
CA TRP A 21 -13.69 -3.02 -2.65
C TRP A 21 -12.43 -2.26 -3.03
N ALA A 22 -11.84 -1.56 -2.06
CA ALA A 22 -10.57 -0.88 -2.25
C ALA A 22 -9.82 -0.72 -0.92
N ALA A 23 -8.50 -0.77 -0.95
CA ALA A 23 -7.69 -0.21 0.11
C ALA A 23 -7.65 1.32 -0.04
N VAL A 24 -7.98 2.05 1.03
CA VAL A 24 -8.16 3.52 0.97
C VAL A 24 -7.34 4.29 2.00
N GLY A 25 -6.74 3.62 2.97
CA GLY A 25 -5.91 4.26 3.99
C GLY A 25 -4.89 3.32 4.59
N ILE A 26 -3.80 3.89 5.08
CA ILE A 26 -2.76 3.18 5.84
C ILE A 26 -2.58 3.92 7.15
N VAL A 27 -2.52 3.17 8.24
CA VAL A 27 -2.14 3.67 9.56
C VAL A 27 -1.02 2.81 10.11
N ARG A 28 -0.14 3.39 10.92
CA ARG A 28 0.82 2.59 11.66
C ARG A 28 0.07 1.77 12.71
N ASP A 29 0.47 0.52 12.85
CA ASP A 29 -0.05 -0.35 13.90
C ASP A 29 0.83 -0.23 15.15
N GLY A 30 0.23 0.19 16.25
CA GLY A 30 0.88 0.33 17.56
C GLY A 30 0.95 -0.98 18.35
N GLY A 31 0.29 -2.04 17.89
CA GLY A 31 0.26 -3.36 18.53
C GLY A 31 -1.02 -3.69 19.31
N ASP A 32 -1.92 -2.73 19.50
CA ASP A 32 -3.15 -2.89 20.29
C ASP A 32 -4.42 -2.96 19.43
N LEU A 33 -4.27 -3.06 18.10
CA LEU A 33 -5.40 -3.12 17.17
C LEU A 33 -5.98 -4.54 17.11
N ALA A 34 -7.32 -4.64 17.12
CA ALA A 34 -7.98 -5.91 16.82
C ALA A 34 -7.63 -6.34 15.37
N PRO A 35 -7.60 -7.65 15.05
CA PRO A 35 -7.31 -8.15 13.70
C PRO A 35 -8.17 -7.50 12.61
N VAL A 36 -9.45 -7.30 12.92
CA VAL A 36 -10.37 -6.52 12.10
C VAL A 36 -11.23 -5.63 13.01
N GLN A 37 -11.36 -4.36 12.66
CA GLN A 37 -12.15 -3.39 13.39
C GLN A 37 -13.02 -2.56 12.44
N THR A 38 -14.33 -2.61 12.60
CA THR A 38 -15.25 -1.70 11.89
C THR A 38 -14.99 -0.26 12.32
N LEU A 39 -14.82 0.65 11.35
CA LEU A 39 -14.64 2.09 11.58
C LEU A 39 -15.94 2.87 11.32
N SER A 40 -16.67 2.50 10.28
CA SER A 40 -17.98 3.06 9.95
C SER A 40 -18.77 2.08 9.09
N GLU A 41 -20.10 2.06 9.28
CA GLU A 41 -21.03 1.27 8.48
C GLU A 41 -22.15 2.17 7.97
N SER A 42 -22.50 2.03 6.69
CA SER A 42 -23.66 2.68 6.08
C SER A 42 -24.30 1.76 5.04
N LEU A 43 -25.46 2.16 4.51
CA LEU A 43 -26.14 1.37 3.48
C LEU A 43 -25.34 1.25 2.17
N ASP A 44 -24.52 2.26 1.86
CA ASP A 44 -23.79 2.39 0.60
C ASP A 44 -22.27 2.18 0.76
N ARG A 45 -21.71 2.38 1.95
CA ARG A 45 -20.27 2.43 2.15
C ARG A 45 -19.82 2.08 3.57
N ASP A 46 -19.01 1.05 3.68
CA ASP A 46 -18.40 0.66 4.95
C ASP A 46 -16.89 0.87 4.92
N HIS A 47 -16.33 1.20 6.09
CA HIS A 47 -14.89 1.20 6.32
C HIS A 47 -14.57 0.30 7.49
N TYR A 48 -13.51 -0.49 7.32
CA TYR A 48 -12.95 -1.30 8.38
C TYR A 48 -11.44 -1.29 8.28
N LEU A 49 -10.81 -1.41 9.43
CA LEU A 49 -9.37 -1.53 9.57
C LEU A 49 -9.01 -3.00 9.68
N VAL A 50 -7.94 -3.40 8.98
CA VAL A 50 -7.33 -4.73 9.09
C VAL A 50 -5.88 -4.55 9.52
N SER A 51 -5.52 -5.10 10.67
CA SER A 51 -4.18 -5.03 11.27
C SER A 51 -3.34 -6.26 10.93
N GLY A 52 -2.10 -6.32 11.42
CA GLY A 52 -1.22 -7.47 11.27
C GLY A 52 -0.41 -7.53 9.97
N LEU A 53 -0.38 -6.45 9.18
CA LEU A 53 0.55 -6.33 8.06
C LEU A 53 1.85 -5.66 8.50
N GLU A 54 2.93 -5.96 7.79
CA GLU A 54 4.22 -5.36 8.02
C GLU A 54 4.84 -4.86 6.70
N LEU A 55 5.36 -3.63 6.73
CA LEU A 55 6.21 -3.08 5.68
C LEU A 55 7.67 -3.43 5.98
N GLU A 56 8.32 -4.13 5.07
CA GLU A 56 9.72 -4.54 5.19
C GLU A 56 10.55 -3.84 4.11
N LEU A 57 11.81 -3.54 4.45
CA LEU A 57 12.76 -2.91 3.53
C LEU A 57 13.91 -3.85 3.28
N TYR A 58 14.23 -4.06 2.00
CA TYR A 58 15.26 -4.97 1.53
C TYR A 58 16.28 -4.22 0.65
N PRO A 59 17.59 -4.44 0.83
CA PRO A 59 18.61 -3.71 0.09
C PRO A 59 18.53 -3.82 -1.45
N ASP A 60 18.00 -4.92 -1.97
CA ASP A 60 17.81 -5.19 -3.40
C ASP A 60 16.65 -4.41 -4.04
N GLU A 61 15.72 -3.89 -3.23
CA GLU A 61 14.57 -3.08 -3.66
C GLU A 61 14.80 -1.57 -3.48
N ASN A 62 16.02 -1.15 -3.09
CA ASN A 62 16.39 0.24 -2.84
C ASN A 62 16.08 1.21 -4.01
N ASP A 63 16.34 0.80 -5.25
CA ASP A 63 16.03 1.60 -6.44
C ASP A 63 14.50 1.84 -6.55
N GLY A 64 13.70 0.81 -6.26
CA GLY A 64 12.24 0.88 -6.27
C GLY A 64 11.66 1.72 -5.13
N TYR A 65 12.28 1.69 -3.95
CA TYR A 65 11.93 2.59 -2.85
C TYR A 65 12.19 4.05 -3.20
N PHE A 66 13.35 4.35 -3.78
CA PHE A 66 13.70 5.71 -4.18
C PHE A 66 12.77 6.22 -5.30
N GLU A 67 12.45 5.38 -6.29
CA GLU A 67 11.52 5.72 -7.36
C GLU A 67 10.12 6.07 -6.82
N ASN A 68 9.58 5.23 -5.93
CA ASN A 68 8.28 5.51 -5.31
C ASN A 68 8.31 6.77 -4.43
N PHE A 69 9.39 6.99 -3.67
CA PHE A 69 9.55 8.16 -2.83
C PHE A 69 9.62 9.47 -3.63
N MET A 70 10.24 9.44 -4.82
CA MET A 70 10.37 10.59 -5.71
C MET A 70 9.18 10.81 -6.65
N ALA A 71 8.24 9.87 -6.70
CA ALA A 71 7.04 9.97 -7.52
C ALA A 71 6.18 11.20 -7.11
N PRO A 72 5.36 11.77 -8.01
CA PRO A 72 4.48 12.89 -7.68
C PRO A 72 3.57 12.62 -6.48
N GLU A 73 3.17 11.37 -6.30
CA GLU A 73 2.48 10.89 -5.11
C GLU A 73 3.08 9.53 -4.73
N SER A 74 3.77 9.48 -3.60
CA SER A 74 4.32 8.24 -3.06
C SER A 74 3.20 7.34 -2.52
N LYS A 75 3.33 6.04 -2.76
CA LYS A 75 2.27 5.07 -2.45
C LYS A 75 2.73 3.98 -1.51
N VAL A 76 1.79 3.43 -0.74
CA VAL A 76 1.88 2.06 -0.22
C VAL A 76 1.04 1.20 -1.14
N PHE A 77 1.66 0.22 -1.77
CA PHE A 77 0.97 -0.74 -2.61
C PHE A 77 0.42 -1.85 -1.72
N VAL A 78 -0.87 -2.15 -1.86
CA VAL A 78 -1.56 -3.15 -1.05
C VAL A 78 -2.18 -4.19 -1.97
N LEU A 79 -1.70 -5.42 -1.84
CA LEU A 79 -2.33 -6.60 -2.44
C LEU A 79 -3.41 -7.11 -1.48
N TRP A 80 -4.59 -7.43 -1.98
CA TRP A 80 -5.69 -7.96 -1.17
C TRP A 80 -6.48 -9.04 -1.90
N ARG A 81 -7.15 -9.89 -1.13
CA ARG A 81 -7.97 -11.01 -1.62
C ARG A 81 -9.33 -11.01 -0.94
N MET A 82 -10.32 -11.54 -1.63
CA MET A 82 -11.59 -11.86 -0.97
C MET A 82 -11.40 -13.08 -0.06
N GLN A 83 -11.77 -12.95 1.21
CA GLN A 83 -11.81 -14.02 2.21
C GLN A 83 -13.14 -13.94 2.94
N ASP A 84 -13.91 -15.03 2.95
CA ASP A 84 -15.21 -15.11 3.61
C ASP A 84 -16.17 -13.94 3.28
N GLY A 85 -16.16 -13.50 2.02
CA GLY A 85 -17.01 -12.39 1.53
C GLY A 85 -16.50 -10.98 1.87
N ARG A 86 -15.26 -10.84 2.34
CA ARG A 86 -14.64 -9.55 2.68
C ARG A 86 -13.28 -9.38 2.01
N ALA A 87 -12.94 -8.17 1.56
CA ALA A 87 -11.61 -7.87 1.05
C ALA A 87 -10.58 -7.78 2.19
N MET A 88 -9.59 -8.67 2.18
CA MET A 88 -8.56 -8.77 3.20
C MET A 88 -7.19 -8.46 2.60
N PRO A 89 -6.46 -7.44 3.09
CA PRO A 89 -5.08 -7.19 2.68
C PRO A 89 -4.20 -8.38 3.05
N VAL A 90 -3.31 -8.75 2.14
CA VAL A 90 -2.42 -9.91 2.28
C VAL A 90 -0.94 -9.53 2.23
N ARG A 91 -0.59 -8.45 1.52
CA ARG A 91 0.79 -7.95 1.42
C ARG A 91 0.77 -6.46 1.17
N ALA A 92 1.78 -5.76 1.70
CA ALA A 92 2.01 -4.36 1.39
C ALA A 92 3.49 -4.09 1.09
N SER A 93 3.77 -3.10 0.24
CA SER A 93 5.13 -2.66 -0.06
C SER A 93 5.19 -1.17 -0.39
N VAL A 94 6.36 -0.59 -0.15
CA VAL A 94 6.71 0.77 -0.58
C VAL A 94 7.71 0.77 -1.75
N SER A 95 8.04 -0.39 -2.33
CA SER A 95 8.82 -0.47 -3.57
C SER A 95 7.89 -0.26 -4.77
N TYR A 96 8.28 0.66 -5.66
CA TYR A 96 7.59 0.83 -6.94
C TYR A 96 7.60 -0.46 -7.77
N VAL A 97 8.73 -1.17 -7.79
CA VAL A 97 8.93 -2.41 -8.55
C VAL A 97 8.03 -3.52 -8.01
N GLU A 98 7.98 -3.69 -6.68
CA GLU A 98 7.06 -4.66 -6.08
C GLU A 98 5.60 -4.27 -6.31
N GLY A 99 5.27 -2.98 -6.28
CA GLY A 99 3.95 -2.46 -6.61
C GLY A 99 3.52 -2.84 -8.03
N THR A 100 4.38 -2.64 -9.02
CA THR A 100 4.12 -3.10 -10.40
C THR A 100 3.89 -4.60 -10.47
N ARG A 101 4.72 -5.41 -9.80
CA ARG A 101 4.52 -6.87 -9.75
C ARG A 101 3.17 -7.26 -9.11
N MET A 102 2.70 -6.51 -8.13
CA MET A 102 1.38 -6.72 -7.53
C MET A 102 0.26 -6.45 -8.54
N PHE A 103 0.31 -5.33 -9.27
CA PHE A 103 -0.68 -5.01 -10.30
C PHE A 103 -0.67 -6.01 -11.47
N ASP A 104 0.51 -6.53 -11.83
CA ASP A 104 0.66 -7.50 -12.91
C ASP A 104 0.32 -8.95 -12.49
N SER A 105 0.07 -9.21 -11.20
CA SER A 105 -0.14 -10.56 -10.66
C SER A 105 -1.49 -11.18 -11.05
N GLY A 106 -2.45 -10.37 -11.50
CA GLY A 106 -3.85 -10.78 -11.72
C GLY A 106 -4.68 -10.84 -10.43
N GLU A 107 -4.10 -10.55 -9.27
CA GLU A 107 -4.82 -10.33 -8.03
C GLU A 107 -5.28 -8.88 -7.87
N ASN A 108 -6.08 -8.59 -6.85
CA ASN A 108 -6.49 -7.22 -6.57
C ASN A 108 -5.38 -6.47 -5.84
N ALA A 109 -5.02 -5.30 -6.36
CA ALA A 109 -4.03 -4.43 -5.77
C ALA A 109 -4.47 -2.97 -5.87
N ASP A 110 -4.12 -2.18 -4.86
CA ASP A 110 -4.37 -0.74 -4.81
C ASP A 110 -3.11 0.03 -4.41
N GLY A 111 -2.97 1.24 -4.95
CA GLY A 111 -1.95 2.21 -4.54
C GLY A 111 -2.55 3.24 -3.59
N VAL A 112 -2.27 3.11 -2.29
CA VAL A 112 -2.78 4.02 -1.26
C VAL A 112 -1.77 5.15 -1.02
N ALA A 113 -2.24 6.38 -0.86
CA ALA A 113 -1.37 7.51 -0.53
C ALA A 113 -0.50 7.18 0.71
N MET A 114 0.81 7.33 0.58
CA MET A 114 1.73 7.00 1.66
C MET A 114 1.56 8.01 2.81
N PRO A 115 1.20 7.59 4.02
CA PRO A 115 1.01 8.52 5.12
C PRO A 115 2.36 9.09 5.60
N PRO A 116 2.38 10.30 6.21
CA PRO A 116 3.62 10.97 6.60
C PRO A 116 4.56 10.15 7.48
N GLU A 117 4.02 9.31 8.36
CA GLU A 117 4.83 8.44 9.22
C GLU A 117 5.59 7.38 8.42
N VAL A 118 4.95 6.78 7.41
CA VAL A 118 5.60 5.83 6.48
C VAL A 118 6.62 6.55 5.61
N GLN A 119 6.31 7.76 5.12
CA GLN A 119 7.25 8.56 4.34
C GLN A 119 8.51 8.89 5.14
N ALA A 120 8.37 9.32 6.40
CA ALA A 120 9.49 9.66 7.26
C ALA A 120 10.36 8.43 7.57
N TRP A 121 9.75 7.28 7.84
CA TRP A 121 10.44 6.02 8.04
C TRP A 121 11.23 5.58 6.80
N LEU A 122 10.61 5.64 5.61
CA LEU A 122 11.25 5.30 4.34
C LEU A 122 12.38 6.27 4.00
N GLN A 123 12.18 7.57 4.23
CA GLN A 123 13.19 8.60 4.02
C GLN A 123 14.43 8.34 4.87
N ALA A 124 14.26 8.03 6.16
CA ALA A 124 15.37 7.74 7.07
C ALA A 124 16.18 6.51 6.58
N TYR A 125 15.49 5.47 6.12
CA TYR A 125 16.14 4.30 5.54
C TYR A 125 16.92 4.65 4.25
N LEU A 126 16.30 5.37 3.32
CA LEU A 126 16.95 5.77 2.07
C LEU A 126 18.17 6.66 2.31
N GLN A 127 18.10 7.59 3.27
CA GLN A 127 19.26 8.43 3.64
C GLN A 127 20.44 7.60 4.16
N ALA A 128 20.17 6.51 4.88
CA ALA A 128 21.20 5.64 5.44
C ALA A 128 21.75 4.62 4.43
N HIS A 129 20.92 4.13 3.50
CA HIS A 129 21.23 2.94 2.70
C HIS A 129 21.28 3.17 1.19
N TYR A 130 20.65 4.22 0.66
CA TYR A 130 20.61 4.47 -0.77
C TYR A 130 21.81 5.31 -1.22
N GLN A 131 22.66 4.70 -2.03
CA GLN A 131 23.73 5.39 -2.75
C GLN A 131 23.31 5.57 -4.21
N PRO A 132 23.03 6.82 -4.66
CA PRO A 132 22.66 7.06 -6.04
C PRO A 132 23.75 6.52 -6.99
N LYS A 133 23.37 5.65 -7.92
CA LYS A 133 24.29 5.24 -8.97
C LYS A 133 24.69 6.49 -9.76
N PRO A 134 25.99 6.76 -9.98
CA PRO A 134 26.40 7.89 -10.79
C PRO A 134 25.74 7.75 -12.17
N ARG A 135 24.93 8.75 -12.57
CA ARG A 135 24.28 8.77 -13.87
C ARG A 135 25.39 8.74 -14.92
N ARG A 136 25.60 7.59 -15.58
CA ARG A 136 26.46 7.50 -16.77
C ARG A 136 25.86 8.43 -17.81
N GLY A 137 26.52 9.58 -18.01
CA GLY A 137 26.15 10.53 -19.04
C GLY A 137 26.08 9.81 -20.38
N ARG A 138 24.99 10.03 -21.12
CA ARG A 138 24.88 9.66 -22.52
C ARG A 138 26.05 10.33 -23.26
N GLN A 139 27.09 9.57 -23.61
CA GLN A 139 27.98 9.97 -24.69
C GLN A 139 27.17 9.82 -25.98
N HIS A 140 26.51 10.90 -26.39
CA HIS A 140 26.15 11.07 -27.79
C HIS A 140 27.46 11.36 -28.54
N GLY A 141 27.96 10.36 -29.26
CA GLY A 141 28.91 10.56 -30.35
C GLY A 141 28.16 10.85 -31.65
#